data_AF-U7PUA6-F1
#
_entry.id   AF-U7PUA6-F1
#
_cell.length_a   1.000
_cell.length_b   1.000
_cell.length_c   1.000
_cell.angle_alpha   90.00
_cell.angle_beta   90.00
_cell.angle_gamma   90.00
#
_symmetry.space_group_name_H-M   'P 1'
#
loop_
_entity.id
_entity.type
_entity.pdbx_description
1 polymer ?
#
loop_
_entity_poly.entity_id
_entity_poly.type
_entity_poly.pdbx_seq_one_letter_code
_entity_poly.pdbx_strand_id
1 'polypeptide(L)'
;MADTNFYFRYVVNQAPVGHKYLFFQITISGRHVVSWGLDLAETMVGAAHQALFQPSTYYQHNDNGVIMTEYGIESRCFRFVTCGSAAASIANDGGLIQVQVFRARSRHRRAPQPDPYRGNYKYGVALISNGLLENPQMANFYDYHLIDAIDAPYATFQFHYRSWENLRLLQLAPSEKPPELLCASPAKTIDEELDSRPGRK
;
A
#
# COMPACT_ATOMS: atom_id res chain seq x y z
N MET A 1 1.81 -21.21 7.49
CA MET A 1 0.77 -20.55 6.66
C MET A 1 1.48 -19.88 5.50
N ALA A 2 0.91 -19.91 4.30
CA ALA A 2 1.49 -19.21 3.17
C ALA A 2 1.44 -17.70 3.42
N ASP A 3 2.54 -17.03 3.11
CA ASP A 3 2.60 -15.58 3.06
C ASP A 3 1.52 -15.03 2.10
N THR A 4 0.71 -14.08 2.57
CA THR A 4 -0.44 -13.57 1.79
C THR A 4 -0.23 -12.10 1.45
N ASN A 5 -0.24 -11.77 0.15
CA ASN A 5 -0.25 -10.39 -0.31
C ASN A 5 -1.60 -9.73 0.00
N PHE A 6 -1.58 -8.44 0.32
CA PHE A 6 -2.79 -7.65 0.49
C PHE A 6 -2.64 -6.26 -0.13
N TYR A 7 -3.76 -5.56 -0.28
CA TYR A 7 -3.80 -4.21 -0.85
C TYR A 7 -4.97 -3.43 -0.24
N PHE A 8 -4.95 -2.11 -0.43
CA PHE A 8 -5.98 -1.21 0.09
C PHE A 8 -6.89 -0.79 -1.04
N ARG A 9 -8.16 -1.21 -1.01
CA ARG A 9 -9.19 -0.74 -1.95
C ARG A 9 -10.06 0.30 -1.25
N TYR A 10 -10.39 1.36 -1.96
CA TYR A 10 -11.26 2.42 -1.45
C TYR A 10 -12.30 2.84 -2.49
N VAL A 11 -13.45 3.27 -1.98
CA VAL A 11 -14.56 3.83 -2.75
C VAL A 11 -15.03 5.08 -2.00
N VAL A 12 -15.09 6.20 -2.70
CA VAL A 12 -15.63 7.45 -2.19
C VAL A 12 -17.10 7.51 -2.62
N ASN A 13 -18.02 7.27 -1.70
CA ASN A 13 -19.44 7.28 -2.01
C ASN A 13 -19.99 8.70 -2.22
N GLN A 14 -19.39 9.68 -1.55
CA GLN A 14 -19.78 11.09 -1.62
C GLN A 14 -18.53 11.97 -1.62
N ALA A 15 -18.34 12.75 -2.67
CA ALA A 15 -17.24 13.71 -2.74
C ALA A 15 -17.43 14.81 -1.67
N PRO A 16 -16.38 15.16 -0.90
CA PRO A 16 -16.45 16.31 -0.01
C PRO A 16 -16.71 17.59 -0.80
N VAL A 17 -17.75 18.35 -0.43
CA VAL A 17 -18.17 19.57 -1.14
C VAL A 17 -17.02 20.59 -1.19
N GLY A 18 -16.73 21.14 -2.37
CA GLY A 18 -15.72 22.19 -2.56
C GLY A 18 -14.27 21.70 -2.62
N HIS A 19 -14.04 20.38 -2.63
CA HIS A 19 -12.69 19.79 -2.61
C HIS A 19 -12.48 18.91 -3.82
N LYS A 20 -11.35 19.10 -4.50
CA LYS A 20 -11.01 18.36 -5.71
C LYS A 20 -10.16 17.11 -5.43
N TYR A 21 -9.35 17.15 -4.37
CA TYR A 21 -8.35 16.12 -4.11
C TYR A 21 -8.54 15.47 -2.75
N LEU A 22 -8.35 14.16 -2.70
CA LEU A 22 -8.08 13.43 -1.46
C LEU A 22 -6.63 12.97 -1.45
N PHE A 23 -6.01 13.04 -0.28
CA PHE A 23 -4.67 12.55 -0.01
C PHE A 23 -4.77 11.44 1.04
N PHE A 24 -4.20 10.29 0.75
CA PHE A 24 -4.20 9.11 1.58
C PHE A 24 -2.80 8.89 2.13
N GLN A 25 -2.71 8.58 3.42
CA GLN A 25 -1.47 8.25 4.09
C GLN A 25 -1.64 6.94 4.88
N ILE A 26 -0.76 5.99 4.63
CA ILE A 26 -0.72 4.72 5.36
C ILE A 26 0.44 4.72 6.34
N THR A 27 0.11 4.35 7.57
CA THR A 27 1.09 3.98 8.58
C THR A 27 0.87 2.54 9.03
N ILE A 28 1.95 1.80 9.26
CA ILE A 28 1.93 0.45 9.80
C ILE A 28 2.77 0.47 11.09
N SER A 29 2.14 0.13 12.20
CA SER A 29 2.73 0.20 13.54
C SER A 29 3.38 1.56 13.83
N GLY A 30 2.67 2.64 13.47
CA GLY A 30 3.10 4.04 13.68
C GLY A 30 4.12 4.57 12.67
N ARG A 31 4.61 3.74 11.75
CA ARG A 31 5.59 4.16 10.74
C ARG A 31 4.91 4.46 9.41
N HIS A 32 5.20 5.62 8.82
CA HIS A 32 4.79 5.93 7.44
C HIS A 32 5.32 4.89 6.44
N VAL A 33 4.44 4.42 5.57
CA VAL A 33 4.75 3.41 4.55
C VAL A 33 4.56 3.95 3.14
N VAL A 34 3.38 4.52 2.85
CA VAL A 34 3.06 5.05 1.54
C VAL A 34 2.00 6.13 1.65
N SER A 35 2.07 7.07 0.73
CA SER A 35 1.02 8.06 0.51
C SER A 35 0.71 8.18 -0.98
N TRP A 36 -0.55 8.44 -1.29
CA TRP A 36 -1.00 8.73 -2.65
C TRP A 36 -2.16 9.72 -2.61
N GLY A 37 -2.67 10.13 -3.77
CA GLY A 37 -3.88 10.92 -3.80
C GLY A 37 -4.80 10.54 -4.94
N LEU A 38 -5.99 11.13 -4.89
CA LEU A 38 -7.11 10.88 -5.77
C LEU A 38 -7.63 12.22 -6.27
N ASP A 39 -7.80 12.36 -7.59
CA ASP A 39 -8.57 13.46 -8.17
C ASP A 39 -10.03 13.02 -8.26
N LEU A 40 -10.88 13.64 -7.44
CA LEU A 40 -12.31 13.31 -7.35
C LEU A 40 -13.06 13.61 -8.66
N ALA A 41 -12.48 14.42 -9.55
CA ALA A 41 -13.04 14.65 -10.89
C ALA A 41 -12.70 13.53 -11.88
N GLU A 42 -11.60 12.79 -11.64
CA GLU A 42 -11.15 11.70 -12.52
C GLU A 42 -11.74 10.36 -12.09
N THR A 43 -11.73 10.06 -10.79
CA THR A 43 -12.25 8.78 -10.26
C THR A 43 -12.61 8.89 -8.78
N MET A 44 -13.62 8.10 -8.39
CA MET A 44 -14.08 7.94 -7.01
C MET A 44 -13.70 6.56 -6.44
N VAL A 45 -13.00 5.74 -7.22
CA VAL A 45 -12.59 4.38 -6.83
C VAL A 45 -11.10 4.23 -7.11
N GLY A 46 -10.40 3.53 -6.22
CA GLY A 46 -9.00 3.20 -6.46
C GLY A 46 -8.47 2.13 -5.52
N ALA A 47 -7.21 1.78 -5.73
CA ALA A 47 -6.50 0.84 -4.88
C ALA A 47 -5.01 1.16 -4.79
N ALA A 48 -4.42 0.92 -3.62
CA ALA A 48 -2.99 0.97 -3.39
C ALA A 48 -2.44 -0.46 -3.20
N HIS A 49 -1.79 -0.98 -4.25
CA HIS A 49 -1.22 -2.33 -4.28
C HIS A 49 0.24 -2.38 -3.82
N GLN A 50 0.94 -1.26 -3.95
CA GLN A 50 2.37 -1.19 -3.75
C GLN A 50 2.79 0.18 -3.23
N ALA A 51 3.97 0.21 -2.61
CA ALA A 51 4.66 1.40 -2.20
C ALA A 51 5.94 1.56 -3.03
N LEU A 52 6.33 2.80 -3.31
CA LEU A 52 7.45 3.13 -4.18
C LEU A 52 8.63 3.63 -3.35
N PHE A 53 9.80 3.04 -3.56
CA PHE A 53 11.03 3.33 -2.82
C PHE A 53 12.21 3.53 -3.77
N GLN A 54 13.30 4.06 -3.22
CA GLN A 54 14.60 3.95 -3.87
C GLN A 54 14.99 2.47 -4.00
N PRO A 55 15.72 2.11 -5.07
CA PRO A 55 16.31 0.78 -5.20
C PRO A 55 17.10 0.39 -3.96
N SER A 56 16.77 -0.75 -3.38
CA SER A 56 17.47 -1.30 -2.23
C SER A 56 18.87 -1.80 -2.59
N THR A 57 19.62 -2.22 -1.58
CA THR A 57 20.97 -2.78 -1.73
C THR A 57 21.01 -4.03 -2.60
N TYR A 58 19.87 -4.67 -2.88
CA TYR A 58 19.78 -5.76 -3.85
C TYR A 58 20.17 -5.31 -5.27
N TYR A 59 19.93 -4.05 -5.60
CA TYR A 59 20.26 -3.44 -6.90
C TYR A 59 21.62 -2.73 -6.88
N GLN A 60 22.47 -3.05 -5.91
CA GLN A 60 23.83 -2.52 -5.84
C GLN A 60 24.82 -3.48 -6.46
N HIS A 61 25.74 -2.95 -7.26
CA HIS A 61 26.88 -3.68 -7.80
C HIS A 61 28.16 -2.88 -7.59
N ASN A 62 29.28 -3.59 -7.57
CA ASN A 62 30.60 -2.98 -7.48
C ASN A 62 31.11 -2.72 -8.90
N ASP A 63 31.31 -1.44 -9.24
CA ASP A 63 31.99 -1.02 -10.45
C ASP A 63 33.34 -0.37 -10.06
N ASN A 64 34.44 -1.06 -10.34
CA ASN A 64 35.80 -0.58 -10.11
C ASN A 64 36.07 -0.05 -8.68
N GLY A 65 35.50 -0.70 -7.66
CA GLY A 65 35.65 -0.31 -6.26
C GLY A 65 34.61 0.70 -5.76
N VAL A 66 33.74 1.20 -6.63
CA VAL A 66 32.64 2.10 -6.28
C VAL A 66 31.33 1.32 -6.26
N ILE A 67 30.60 1.41 -5.15
CA ILE A 67 29.25 0.82 -5.07
C ILE A 67 28.29 1.72 -5.85
N MET A 68 27.79 1.20 -6.96
CA MET A 68 26.76 1.84 -7.76
C MET A 68 25.41 1.17 -7.49
N THR A 69 24.34 1.98 -7.42
CA THR A 69 22.97 1.47 -7.34
C THR A 69 22.32 1.66 -8.70
N GLU A 70 21.66 0.63 -9.22
CA GLU A 70 20.89 0.75 -10.46
C GLU A 70 19.86 1.88 -10.37
N TYR A 71 19.68 2.62 -11.47
CA TYR A 71 18.68 3.67 -11.54
C TYR A 71 17.28 3.07 -11.65
N GLY A 72 16.34 3.60 -10.87
CA GLY A 72 14.95 3.20 -10.97
C GLY A 72 14.13 3.57 -9.74
N ILE A 73 12.90 3.04 -9.72
CA ILE A 73 12.00 3.12 -8.57
C ILE A 73 11.63 1.69 -8.24
N GLU A 74 11.94 1.26 -7.01
CA GLU A 74 11.60 -0.08 -6.53
C GLU A 74 10.14 -0.09 -6.06
N SER A 75 9.35 -1.00 -6.62
CA SER A 75 8.02 -1.29 -6.11
C SER A 75 8.11 -2.32 -4.98
N ARG A 76 7.36 -2.10 -3.90
CA ARG A 76 7.19 -3.10 -2.84
C ARG A 76 5.72 -3.35 -2.51
N CYS A 77 5.31 -4.61 -2.54
CA CYS A 77 3.96 -5.07 -2.21
C CYS A 77 3.81 -5.36 -0.71
N PHE A 78 2.59 -5.17 -0.20
CA PHE A 78 2.27 -5.49 1.18
C PHE A 78 1.99 -6.98 1.36
N ARG A 79 2.57 -7.59 2.39
CA ARG A 79 2.43 -9.02 2.67
C ARG A 79 2.35 -9.30 4.16
N PHE A 80 1.40 -10.13 4.54
CA PHE A 80 1.42 -10.76 5.86
C PHE A 80 2.47 -11.87 5.85
N VAL A 81 3.42 -11.79 6.77
CA VAL A 81 4.53 -12.72 6.90
C VAL A 81 4.49 -13.40 8.26
N THR A 82 4.73 -14.71 8.29
CA THR A 82 4.97 -15.43 9.53
C THR A 82 6.41 -15.22 9.96
N CYS A 83 6.73 -14.03 10.48
CA CYS A 83 8.11 -13.73 10.85
C CYS A 83 8.52 -14.51 12.11
N GLY A 84 9.42 -15.50 11.95
CA GLY A 84 10.19 -16.08 13.05
C GLY A 84 9.35 -16.66 14.20
N SER A 85 8.41 -17.56 13.88
CA SER A 85 7.44 -18.19 14.79
C SER A 85 8.01 -18.87 16.05
N ALA A 86 9.32 -18.82 16.29
CA ALA A 86 9.92 -19.32 17.52
C ALA A 86 10.13 -18.25 18.60
N ALA A 87 10.20 -16.95 18.26
CA ALA A 87 10.69 -15.94 19.23
C ALA A 87 10.02 -14.57 19.19
N ALA A 88 9.03 -14.33 18.32
CA ALA A 88 8.26 -13.09 18.41
C ALA A 88 7.41 -13.13 19.70
N SER A 89 7.74 -12.29 20.69
CA SER A 89 6.90 -12.11 21.87
C SER A 89 5.45 -11.83 21.45
N ILE A 90 4.46 -12.22 22.26
CA ILE A 90 3.03 -11.92 22.02
C ILE A 90 2.79 -10.45 21.63
N ALA A 91 3.56 -9.51 22.20
CA ALA A 91 3.51 -8.08 21.88
C ALA A 91 3.87 -7.75 20.41
N ASN A 92 4.68 -8.59 19.77
CA ASN A 92 5.17 -8.44 18.40
C ASN A 92 4.35 -9.25 17.38
N ASP A 93 3.35 -10.04 17.81
CA ASP A 93 2.52 -10.76 16.86
C ASP A 93 1.37 -9.88 16.39
N GLY A 94 1.56 -9.19 15.28
CA GLY A 94 0.58 -8.27 14.70
C GLY A 94 0.78 -6.81 15.10
N GLY A 95 -0.17 -5.96 14.73
CA GLY A 95 -0.04 -4.52 14.84
C GLY A 95 -1.27 -3.75 14.39
N LEU A 96 -1.06 -2.47 14.08
CA LEU A 96 -2.09 -1.55 13.60
C LEU A 96 -1.68 -1.02 12.23
N ILE A 97 -2.56 -1.18 11.24
CA ILE A 97 -2.50 -0.47 9.98
C ILE A 97 -3.49 0.69 10.07
N GLN A 98 -3.01 1.92 9.92
CA GLN A 98 -3.85 3.11 9.95
C GLN A 98 -3.79 3.81 8.59
N VAL A 99 -4.97 4.07 8.02
CA VAL A 99 -5.16 4.84 6.79
C VAL A 99 -5.78 6.17 7.17
N GLN A 100 -5.06 7.26 6.98
CA GLN A 100 -5.57 8.62 7.16
C GLN A 100 -5.89 9.22 5.80
N VAL A 101 -7.00 9.96 5.74
CA VAL A 101 -7.48 10.64 4.54
C VAL A 101 -7.57 12.12 4.85
N PHE A 102 -7.01 12.93 3.98
CA PHE A 102 -6.99 14.38 4.06
C PHE A 102 -7.60 14.96 2.78
N ARG A 103 -8.33 16.06 2.91
CA ARG A 103 -8.79 16.88 1.78
C ARG A 103 -7.68 17.83 1.39
N ALA A 104 -7.50 17.99 0.09
CA ALA A 104 -6.54 18.91 -0.48
C ALA A 104 -7.19 19.87 -1.47
N ARG A 105 -6.73 21.13 -1.44
CA ARG A 105 -7.21 22.20 -2.32
C ARG A 105 -6.64 22.06 -3.73
N SER A 106 -5.37 21.66 -3.81
CA SER A 106 -4.62 21.57 -5.06
C SER A 106 -3.48 20.55 -4.92
N ARG A 107 -2.93 20.13 -6.06
CA ARG A 107 -1.70 19.33 -6.14
C ARG A 107 -0.78 19.92 -7.21
N HIS A 108 0.52 19.82 -7.01
CA HIS A 108 1.52 20.22 -8.01
C HIS A 108 2.42 19.04 -8.33
N ARG A 109 2.66 18.78 -9.62
CA ARG A 109 3.54 17.69 -10.04
C ARG A 109 4.98 18.04 -9.67
N ARG A 110 5.71 17.07 -9.14
CA ARG A 110 7.11 17.20 -8.75
C ARG A 110 7.95 16.07 -9.35
N ALA A 111 9.27 16.24 -9.30
CA ALA A 111 10.20 15.19 -9.65
C ALA A 111 10.07 13.99 -8.68
N PRO A 112 10.24 12.75 -9.16
CA PRO A 112 10.31 11.57 -8.32
C PRO A 112 11.42 11.71 -7.27
N GLN A 113 11.05 11.62 -6.00
CA GLN A 113 11.98 11.56 -4.87
C GLN A 113 11.49 10.49 -3.88
N PRO A 114 11.52 9.20 -4.27
CA PRO A 114 11.14 8.14 -3.35
C PRO A 114 12.12 8.06 -2.18
N ASP A 115 11.63 7.62 -1.03
CA ASP A 115 12.45 7.42 0.16
C ASP A 115 13.23 6.09 0.10
N PRO A 116 14.36 5.97 0.80
CA PRO A 116 15.01 4.69 1.00
C PRO A 116 14.13 3.77 1.84
N TYR A 117 14.03 2.50 1.44
CA TYR A 117 13.34 1.50 2.24
C TYR A 117 14.18 1.11 3.46
N ARG A 118 13.73 1.50 4.66
CA ARG A 118 14.38 1.12 5.93
C ARG A 118 13.72 -0.09 6.60
N GLY A 119 13.26 -1.07 5.83
CA GLY A 119 12.41 -2.14 6.34
C GLY A 119 13.03 -2.94 7.47
N ASN A 120 12.20 -3.31 8.45
CA ASN A 120 12.45 -4.43 9.34
C ASN A 120 11.20 -5.32 9.33
N TYR A 121 11.39 -6.64 9.21
CA TYR A 121 10.31 -7.61 9.24
C TYR A 121 9.80 -7.77 10.67
N LYS A 122 9.09 -6.76 11.17
CA LYS A 122 8.54 -6.76 12.52
C LYS A 122 7.02 -6.71 12.44
N TYR A 123 6.35 -7.23 13.45
CA TYR A 123 4.90 -7.13 13.59
C TYR A 123 4.10 -7.87 12.52
N GLY A 124 4.67 -8.88 11.84
CA GLY A 124 3.91 -9.75 10.93
C GLY A 124 3.51 -9.15 9.58
N VAL A 125 3.95 -7.92 9.26
CA VAL A 125 3.76 -7.31 7.93
C VAL A 125 5.11 -6.94 7.34
N ALA A 126 5.28 -7.24 6.06
CA ALA A 126 6.46 -6.92 5.29
C ALA A 126 6.08 -6.17 4.01
N LEU A 127 7.02 -5.35 3.54
CA LEU A 127 7.02 -4.80 2.20
C LEU A 127 8.04 -5.57 1.36
N ILE A 128 7.54 -6.47 0.51
CA ILE A 128 8.37 -7.34 -0.32
C ILE A 128 8.60 -6.67 -1.67
N SER A 129 9.84 -6.68 -2.14
CA SER A 129 10.19 -6.17 -3.46
C SER A 129 9.39 -6.86 -4.55
N ASN A 130 8.86 -6.06 -5.47
CA ASN A 130 8.21 -6.48 -6.71
C ASN A 130 9.00 -6.01 -7.93
N GLY A 131 10.30 -5.77 -7.78
CA GLY A 131 11.15 -5.31 -8.86
C GLY A 131 11.27 -3.79 -8.97
N LEU A 132 12.11 -3.36 -9.90
CA LEU A 132 12.08 -1.99 -10.40
C LEU A 132 10.88 -1.81 -11.34
N LEU A 133 10.27 -0.62 -11.33
CA LEU A 133 9.23 -0.30 -12.30
C LEU A 133 9.81 -0.37 -13.73
N GLU A 134 9.11 -1.06 -14.64
CA GLU A 134 9.47 -1.12 -16.06
C GLU A 134 9.41 0.25 -16.74
N ASN A 135 8.44 1.08 -16.33
CA ASN A 135 8.16 2.39 -16.89
C ASN A 135 8.15 3.47 -15.79
N PRO A 136 9.31 3.80 -15.17
CA PRO A 136 9.38 4.75 -14.06
C PRO A 136 8.91 6.16 -14.44
N GLN A 137 8.98 6.54 -15.73
CA GLN A 137 8.49 7.81 -16.26
C GLN A 137 6.95 7.97 -16.16
N MET A 138 6.22 6.86 -16.02
CA MET A 138 4.77 6.87 -15.81
C MET A 138 4.39 7.11 -14.35
N ALA A 139 5.33 6.95 -13.41
CA ALA A 139 5.10 7.24 -12.00
C ALA A 139 5.05 8.75 -11.78
N ASN A 140 3.91 9.23 -11.27
CA ASN A 140 3.70 10.65 -11.01
C ASN A 140 3.76 10.93 -9.52
N PHE A 141 4.57 11.92 -9.15
CA PHE A 141 4.71 12.41 -7.78
C PHE A 141 4.10 13.80 -7.69
N TYR A 142 3.42 14.06 -6.58
CA TYR A 142 2.72 15.32 -6.35
C TYR A 142 2.94 15.81 -4.93
N ASP A 143 3.07 17.12 -4.77
CA ASP A 143 2.90 17.80 -3.49
C ASP A 143 1.43 18.23 -3.36
N TYR A 144 0.77 17.83 -2.28
CA TYR A 144 -0.63 18.17 -2.00
C TYR A 144 -0.72 19.34 -1.01
N HIS A 145 -1.57 20.31 -1.32
CA HIS A 145 -1.88 21.41 -0.41
C HIS A 145 -3.09 21.03 0.45
N LEU A 146 -2.80 20.46 1.64
CA LEU A 146 -3.81 19.97 2.58
C LEU A 146 -4.61 21.13 3.18
N ILE A 147 -5.90 20.88 3.39
CA ILE A 147 -6.80 21.78 4.11
C ILE A 147 -6.94 21.34 5.56
N ASP A 148 -6.96 20.02 5.75
CA ASP A 148 -6.99 19.40 7.06
C ASP A 148 -5.60 19.47 7.71
N ALA A 149 -5.56 19.68 9.02
CA ALA A 149 -4.31 19.63 9.77
C ALA A 149 -3.79 18.19 9.83
N ILE A 150 -2.48 18.03 9.99
CA ILE A 150 -1.82 16.71 9.99
C ILE A 150 -2.35 15.82 11.13
N ASP A 151 -2.71 16.42 12.26
CA ASP A 151 -3.27 15.78 13.46
C ASP A 151 -4.81 15.72 13.46
N ALA A 152 -5.47 16.34 12.48
CA ALA A 152 -6.93 16.35 12.33
C ALA A 152 -7.36 15.93 10.92
N PRO A 153 -7.08 14.67 10.50
CA PRO A 153 -7.46 14.17 9.18
C PRO A 153 -8.98 14.18 9.00
N TYR A 154 -9.42 14.29 7.74
CA TYR A 154 -10.84 14.21 7.37
C TYR A 154 -11.45 12.85 7.74
N ALA A 155 -10.71 11.77 7.55
CA ALA A 155 -11.12 10.43 7.98
C ALA A 155 -9.92 9.59 8.40
N THR A 156 -10.14 8.66 9.33
CA THR A 156 -9.14 7.68 9.77
C THR A 156 -9.77 6.30 9.82
N PHE A 157 -9.10 5.33 9.21
CA PHE A 157 -9.46 3.91 9.28
C PHE A 157 -8.34 3.16 9.98
N GLN A 158 -8.71 2.31 10.94
CA GLN A 158 -7.78 1.54 11.75
C GLN A 158 -8.07 0.06 11.60
N PHE A 159 -7.07 -0.68 11.16
CA PHE A 159 -7.13 -2.13 10.96
C PHE A 159 -6.15 -2.80 11.90
N HIS A 160 -6.67 -3.35 12.98
CA HIS A 160 -5.91 -4.21 13.86
C HIS A 160 -5.78 -5.59 13.22
N TYR A 161 -4.56 -6.13 13.22
CA TYR A 161 -4.28 -7.45 12.68
C TYR A 161 -3.42 -8.26 13.66
N ARG A 162 -3.66 -9.56 13.71
CA ARG A 162 -2.99 -10.55 14.59
C ARG A 162 -2.96 -11.90 13.86
N SER A 163 -2.06 -12.80 14.27
CA SER A 163 -2.13 -14.18 13.78
C SER A 163 -3.37 -14.90 14.35
N TRP A 164 -3.85 -15.91 13.62
CA TRP A 164 -4.93 -16.77 14.12
C TRP A 164 -4.58 -17.48 15.43
N GLU A 165 -3.32 -17.88 15.59
CA GLU A 165 -2.85 -18.52 16.81
C GLU A 165 -3.00 -17.59 18.01
N ASN A 166 -2.57 -16.33 17.86
CA ASN A 166 -2.70 -15.32 18.90
C ASN A 166 -4.16 -14.94 19.19
N LEU A 167 -4.99 -14.78 18.17
CA LEU A 167 -6.42 -14.52 18.37
C LEU A 167 -7.08 -15.65 19.17
N ARG A 168 -6.69 -16.91 18.96
CA ARG A 168 -7.18 -18.05 19.74
C ARG A 168 -6.65 -18.07 21.16
N LEU A 169 -5.37 -17.77 21.36
CA LEU A 169 -4.78 -17.66 22.70
C LEU A 169 -5.45 -16.57 23.53
N LEU A 170 -5.86 -15.46 22.88
CA LEU A 170 -6.64 -14.38 23.48
C LEU A 170 -8.15 -14.67 23.54
N GLN A 171 -8.60 -15.84 23.09
CA GLN A 171 -10.02 -16.24 23.03
C GLN A 171 -10.90 -15.27 22.22
N LEU A 172 -10.31 -14.56 21.25
CA LEU A 172 -10.98 -13.64 20.33
C LEU A 172 -11.40 -14.32 19.02
N ALA A 173 -10.94 -15.55 18.78
CA ALA A 173 -11.29 -16.36 17.62
C ALA A 173 -11.75 -17.76 18.06
N PRO A 174 -12.67 -18.40 17.31
CA PRO A 174 -13.02 -19.80 17.52
C PRO A 174 -11.78 -20.71 17.48
N SER A 175 -11.81 -21.76 18.31
CA SER A 175 -10.75 -22.77 18.37
C SER A 175 -10.59 -23.49 17.04
N GLU A 176 -11.70 -23.74 16.35
CA GLU A 176 -11.69 -24.32 15.01
C GLU A 176 -11.19 -23.29 13.99
N LYS A 177 -10.36 -23.74 13.05
CA LYS A 177 -9.98 -22.91 11.91
C LYS A 177 -11.25 -22.60 11.13
N PRO A 178 -11.62 -21.32 10.93
CA PRO A 178 -12.74 -21.00 10.08
C PRO A 178 -12.51 -21.73 8.74
N PRO A 179 -13.54 -22.36 8.16
CA PRO A 179 -13.44 -22.89 6.81
C PRO A 179 -12.84 -21.79 5.98
N GLU A 180 -11.72 -22.11 5.30
CA GLU A 180 -10.88 -21.15 4.62
C GLU A 180 -11.79 -20.10 3.99
N LEU A 181 -11.69 -18.85 4.45
CA LEU A 181 -12.21 -17.71 3.73
C LEU A 181 -11.35 -17.63 2.45
N LEU A 182 -11.51 -18.64 1.60
CA LEU A 182 -11.02 -18.74 0.26
C LEU A 182 -11.56 -17.46 -0.33
N CYS A 183 -10.65 -16.53 -0.53
CA CYS A 183 -10.90 -15.40 -1.39
C CYS A 183 -11.46 -16.02 -2.66
N ALA A 184 -12.78 -15.94 -2.84
CA ALA A 184 -13.38 -15.96 -4.14
C ALA A 184 -12.76 -14.73 -4.80
N SER A 185 -11.59 -14.95 -5.42
CA SER A 185 -11.01 -14.00 -6.35
C SER A 185 -12.17 -13.62 -7.25
N PRO A 186 -12.62 -12.35 -7.26
CA PRO A 186 -13.76 -11.99 -8.07
C PRO A 186 -13.46 -12.49 -9.47
N ALA A 187 -14.28 -13.43 -9.93
CA ALA A 187 -14.16 -14.01 -11.25
C ALA A 187 -14.00 -12.84 -12.22
N LYS A 188 -13.04 -12.95 -13.14
CA LYS A 188 -12.84 -11.98 -14.21
C LYS A 188 -14.13 -11.94 -15.04
N THR A 189 -15.10 -11.14 -14.62
CA THR A 189 -16.22 -10.70 -15.44
C THR A 189 -15.90 -9.27 -15.84
N ILE A 190 -14.88 -9.15 -16.68
CA ILE A 190 -14.85 -8.07 -17.65
C ILE A 190 -14.99 -8.84 -18.95
N ASP A 191 -16.25 -9.09 -19.28
CA ASP A 191 -16.66 -9.55 -20.59
C ASP A 191 -16.00 -8.66 -21.65
N GLU A 192 -15.59 -9.34 -22.71
CA GLU A 192 -15.09 -8.78 -23.96
C GLU A 192 -16.10 -7.77 -24.52
N GLU A 193 -16.04 -6.52 -24.07
CA GLU A 193 -16.74 -5.42 -24.74
C GLU A 193 -15.85 -4.17 -24.77
N LEU A 194 -14.63 -4.35 -25.26
CA LEU A 194 -13.78 -3.26 -25.71
C LEU A 194 -12.87 -3.70 -26.87
N ASP A 195 -13.44 -4.43 -27.83
CA ASP A 195 -12.85 -4.52 -29.16
C ASP A 195 -13.93 -4.24 -30.20
N SER A 196 -13.54 -3.56 -31.28
CA SER A 196 -14.34 -3.15 -32.45
C SER A 196 -15.22 -1.89 -32.34
N ARG A 197 -14.60 -0.74 -32.07
CA ARG A 197 -15.06 0.52 -32.70
C ARG A 197 -14.52 0.60 -34.14
N PRO A 198 -15.36 0.90 -35.14
CA PRO A 198 -15.01 0.70 -36.53
C PRO A 198 -14.12 1.84 -37.05
N GLY A 199 -13.06 1.45 -37.77
CA GLY A 199 -12.24 2.37 -38.56
C GLY A 199 -13.12 3.16 -39.52
N ARG A 200 -13.02 4.49 -39.46
CA ARG A 200 -13.72 5.37 -40.39
C ARG A 200 -12.77 6.45 -40.89
N LYS A 201 -12.52 6.33 -42.20
CA LYS A 201 -11.84 7.20 -43.16
C LYS A 201 -10.33 7.17 -43.17
#